data_AF-A0A850XCZ7-F1
#
_entry.id   AF-A0A850XCZ7-F1
#
_cell.length_a   1.000
_cell.length_b   1.000
_cell.length_c   1.000
_cell.angle_alpha   90.00
_cell.angle_beta   90.00
_cell.angle_gamma   90.00
#
_symmetry.space_group_name_H-M   'P 1'
#
loop_
_entity.id
_entity.type
_entity.pdbx_description
1 polymer ?
#
loop_
_entity_poly.entity_id
_entity_poly.type
_entity_poly.pdbx_seq_one_letter_code
_entity_poly.pdbx_strand_id
1 'polypeptide(L)'
;GEELIYLDPHTTQPAVEPNDSSCLPDESFHCQHPPCRMSIAELDPSIAVVRSLLLIFHLPKEQGCVPSLSLVRGALPMFELVERQPSHFSNPDVMNLTPGEATQRGR
;
A
#
# COMPACT_ATOMS: atom_id res chain seq x y z
N GLY A 1 12.89 9.31 -9.41
CA GLY A 1 11.71 9.26 -8.53
C GLY A 1 10.61 8.39 -9.09
N GLU A 2 10.83 7.65 -10.18
CA GLU A 2 9.81 6.85 -10.86
C GLU A 2 9.88 5.36 -10.49
N GLU A 3 10.55 5.03 -9.38
CA GLU A 3 10.77 3.67 -8.95
C GLU A 3 10.19 3.46 -7.55
N LEU A 4 9.57 2.31 -7.34
CA LEU A 4 9.18 1.82 -6.03
C LEU A 4 10.33 1.05 -5.40
N ILE A 5 10.47 1.19 -4.10
CA ILE A 5 11.36 0.36 -3.28
C ILE A 5 10.50 -0.70 -2.59
N TYR A 6 10.91 -1.96 -2.65
CA TYR A 6 10.15 -3.07 -2.07
C TYR A 6 11.04 -4.11 -1.39
N LEU A 7 10.43 -4.94 -0.53
CA LEU A 7 11.03 -6.15 0.04
C LEU A 7 10.53 -7.36 -0.75
N ASP A 8 11.45 -8.22 -1.17
CA ASP A 8 11.16 -9.35 -2.04
C ASP A 8 11.13 -10.67 -1.23
N PRO A 9 9.96 -11.33 -1.09
CA PRO A 9 9.85 -12.60 -0.38
C PRO A 9 10.27 -13.82 -1.23
N HIS A 10 10.69 -13.67 -2.49
CA HIS A 10 11.04 -14.78 -3.39
C HIS A 10 12.41 -15.42 -3.08
N THR A 11 12.74 -15.59 -1.81
CA THR A 11 13.90 -16.35 -1.33
C THR A 11 13.44 -17.35 -0.28
N THR A 12 13.73 -18.64 -0.50
CA THR A 12 13.45 -19.67 0.50
C THR A 12 14.56 -19.70 1.54
N GLN A 13 14.20 -19.46 2.80
CA GLN A 13 15.09 -19.59 3.95
C GLN A 13 14.66 -20.80 4.82
N PRO A 14 15.59 -21.42 5.57
CA PRO A 14 15.23 -22.43 6.56
C PRO A 14 14.25 -21.88 7.60
N ALA A 15 13.36 -22.72 8.12
CA ALA A 15 12.50 -22.35 9.23
C ALA A 15 13.35 -22.02 10.47
N VAL A 16 13.01 -20.94 11.17
CA VAL A 16 13.59 -20.63 12.48
C VAL A 16 12.88 -21.46 13.52
N GLU A 17 13.62 -22.34 14.19
CA GLU A 17 13.06 -23.18 15.26
C GLU A 17 12.54 -22.31 16.41
N PRO A 18 11.32 -22.55 16.90
CA PRO A 18 10.81 -21.82 18.05
C PRO A 18 11.69 -22.08 19.27
N ASN A 19 12.07 -21.02 19.97
CA ASN A 19 12.87 -21.09 21.18
C ASN A 19 12.02 -20.65 22.37
N ASP A 20 12.08 -21.40 23.48
CA ASP A 20 11.39 -21.06 24.74
C ASP A 20 12.02 -19.84 25.44
N SER A 21 13.20 -19.41 24.99
CA SER A 21 13.86 -18.19 25.46
C SER A 21 13.28 -16.94 24.77
N SER A 22 13.32 -15.80 25.46
CA SER A 22 12.88 -14.51 24.91
C SER A 22 13.74 -13.98 23.75
N CYS A 23 14.82 -14.68 23.38
CA CYS A 23 15.71 -14.30 22.30
C CYS A 23 15.57 -15.29 21.13
N LEU A 24 14.84 -14.85 20.10
CA LEU A 24 14.77 -15.54 18.82
C LEU A 24 15.89 -15.01 17.91
N PRO A 25 16.63 -15.88 17.19
CA PRO A 25 17.59 -15.43 16.18
C PRO A 25 16.80 -14.80 15.02
N ASP A 26 16.82 -13.48 14.93
CA ASP A 26 15.96 -12.71 14.03
C ASP A 26 16.65 -12.26 12.73
N GLU A 27 17.94 -12.55 12.56
CA GLU A 27 18.77 -12.18 11.41
C GLU A 27 18.11 -12.47 10.06
N SER A 28 17.39 -13.59 9.92
CA SER A 28 16.71 -13.96 8.67
C SER A 28 15.52 -13.06 8.33
N PHE A 29 14.93 -12.36 9.31
CA PHE A 29 13.80 -11.45 9.14
C PHE A 29 14.22 -10.02 8.79
N HIS A 30 15.51 -9.73 8.76
CA HIS A 30 16.07 -8.43 8.38
C HIS A 30 16.77 -8.52 7.03
N CYS A 31 16.29 -7.77 6.04
CA CYS A 31 16.96 -7.71 4.74
C CYS A 31 18.20 -6.82 4.82
N GLN A 32 19.41 -7.40 4.76
CA GLN A 32 20.67 -6.65 4.76
C GLN A 32 21.20 -6.30 3.34
N HIS A 33 20.53 -6.78 2.30
CA HIS A 33 20.88 -6.48 0.90
C HIS A 33 20.44 -5.06 0.51
N PRO A 34 21.01 -4.48 -0.56
CA PRO A 34 20.47 -3.27 -1.15
C PRO A 34 18.97 -3.44 -1.47
N PRO A 35 18.12 -2.43 -1.22
CA PRO A 35 16.69 -2.53 -1.44
C PRO A 35 16.38 -2.81 -2.92
N CYS A 36 15.40 -3.69 -3.17
CA CYS A 36 14.90 -3.95 -4.51
C CYS A 36 14.18 -2.73 -5.05
N ARG A 37 14.24 -2.55 -6.38
CA ARG A 37 13.63 -1.42 -7.09
C ARG A 37 12.91 -1.91 -8.33
N MET A 38 11.78 -1.30 -8.64
CA MET A 38 11.05 -1.53 -9.90
C MET A 38 10.44 -0.22 -10.39
N SER A 39 10.23 -0.09 -11.70
CA SER A 39 9.53 1.06 -12.25
C SER A 39 8.07 1.09 -11.78
N ILE A 40 7.52 2.27 -11.45
CA ILE A 40 6.10 2.40 -11.10
C ILE A 40 5.20 1.90 -12.25
N ALA A 41 5.65 2.05 -13.50
CA ALA A 41 4.91 1.60 -14.68
C ALA A 41 4.81 0.08 -14.82
N GLU A 42 5.61 -0.69 -14.07
CA GLU A 42 5.63 -2.15 -14.07
C GLU A 42 4.80 -2.74 -12.92
N LEU A 43 4.25 -1.89 -12.05
CA LEU A 43 3.42 -2.33 -10.93
C LEU A 43 2.09 -2.92 -11.44
N ASP A 44 1.72 -4.08 -10.91
CA ASP A 44 0.41 -4.66 -11.16
C ASP A 44 -0.70 -3.71 -10.63
N PRO A 45 -1.80 -3.49 -11.38
CA PRO A 45 -2.87 -2.60 -10.93
C PRO A 45 -3.59 -3.06 -9.65
N SER A 46 -3.53 -4.35 -9.30
CA SER A 46 -4.14 -4.89 -8.10
C SER A 46 -3.23 -4.69 -6.88
N ILE A 47 -3.49 -3.60 -6.15
CA ILE A 47 -2.72 -3.24 -4.96
C ILE A 47 -3.62 -2.92 -3.78
N ALA A 48 -3.08 -3.11 -2.57
CA ALA A 48 -3.67 -2.62 -1.33
C ALA A 48 -2.77 -1.55 -0.73
N VAL A 49 -3.31 -0.34 -0.56
CA VAL A 49 -2.60 0.75 0.13
C VAL A 49 -3.01 0.75 1.60
N VAL A 50 -2.05 0.54 2.50
CA VAL A 50 -2.31 0.44 3.95
C VAL A 50 -1.65 1.61 4.66
N ARG A 51 -2.40 2.25 5.57
CA ARG A 51 -1.87 3.24 6.51
C ARG A 51 -2.08 2.75 7.93
N SER A 52 -0.99 2.52 8.66
CA SER A 52 -1.06 2.21 10.09
C SER A 52 -1.30 3.48 10.90
N LEU A 53 -2.34 3.48 11.74
CA LEU A 53 -2.61 4.54 12.71
C LEU A 53 -2.22 4.01 14.09
N LEU A 54 -0.96 4.21 14.48
CA LEU A 54 -0.46 3.80 15.78
C LEU A 54 -1.09 4.68 16.87
N LEU A 55 -2.17 4.18 17.47
CA LEU A 55 -2.84 4.66 18.69
C LEU A 55 -3.21 6.16 18.72
N ILE A 56 -4.38 6.48 18.19
CA ILE A 56 -5.04 7.76 18.45
C ILE A 56 -6.13 7.52 19.51
N PHE A 57 -5.76 7.54 20.79
CA PHE A 57 -6.71 7.87 21.86
C PHE A 57 -6.78 9.38 22.11
N HIS A 58 -6.05 10.21 21.36
CA HIS A 58 -6.11 11.66 21.58
C HIS A 58 -5.61 12.50 20.39
N LEU A 59 -6.17 12.32 19.20
CA LEU A 59 -6.09 13.36 18.17
C LEU A 59 -7.51 13.87 17.91
N PRO A 60 -7.71 15.20 17.90
CA PRO A 60 -8.98 15.78 17.48
C PRO A 60 -9.31 15.27 16.08
N LYS A 61 -10.59 14.97 15.83
CA LYS A 61 -11.12 14.44 14.56
C LYS A 61 -10.56 15.13 13.31
N GLU A 62 -10.19 16.40 13.45
CA GLU A 62 -9.68 17.28 12.38
C GLU A 62 -8.22 17.01 11.95
N GLN A 63 -7.39 16.35 12.77
CA GLN A 63 -5.94 16.18 12.47
C GLN A 63 -5.53 14.71 12.29
N GLY A 64 -6.32 13.76 12.80
CA GLY A 64 -6.09 12.32 12.59
C GLY A 64 -6.72 11.77 11.31
N CYS A 65 -7.70 12.48 10.74
CA CYS A 65 -8.40 12.05 9.54
C CYS A 65 -7.75 12.65 8.30
N VAL A 66 -6.66 11.99 7.87
CA VAL A 66 -6.02 12.11 6.55
C VAL A 66 -5.20 13.41 6.38
N PRO A 67 -3.91 13.34 5.98
CA PRO A 67 -3.28 14.53 5.39
C PRO A 67 -4.19 14.96 4.25
N SER A 68 -4.49 16.26 4.14
CA SER A 68 -5.27 16.78 3.01
C SER A 68 -4.81 16.06 1.76
N LEU A 69 -5.72 15.36 1.08
CA LEU A 69 -5.51 14.95 -0.31
C LEU A 69 -5.52 16.26 -1.12
N SER A 70 -4.58 17.17 -0.80
CA SER A 70 -4.35 18.42 -1.48
C SER A 70 -4.07 17.99 -2.89
N LEU A 71 -5.08 18.17 -3.72
CA LEU A 71 -5.15 17.68 -5.09
C LEU A 71 -3.83 18.02 -5.76
N VAL A 72 -2.96 17.02 -5.90
CA VAL A 72 -1.75 17.18 -6.69
C VAL A 72 -2.26 17.43 -8.10
N ARG A 73 -1.97 18.60 -8.66
CA ARG A 73 -2.51 19.02 -9.95
C ARG A 73 -2.17 17.96 -11.00
N GLY A 74 -3.19 17.29 -11.53
CA GLY A 74 -3.05 16.22 -12.52
C GLY A 74 -3.14 14.78 -11.97
N ALA A 75 -3.27 14.58 -10.65
CA ALA A 75 -3.51 13.27 -10.06
C ALA A 75 -5.02 12.94 -10.02
N LEU A 76 -5.36 11.70 -10.34
CA LEU A 76 -6.71 11.14 -10.15
C LEU A 76 -6.77 10.38 -8.82
N PRO A 77 -7.82 10.58 -8.00
CA PRO A 77 -7.96 9.87 -6.73
C PRO A 77 -8.19 8.37 -6.97
N MET A 78 -7.45 7.52 -6.24
CA MET A 78 -7.64 6.05 -6.28
C MET A 78 -8.70 5.56 -5.29
N PHE A 79 -9.04 6.37 -4.28
CA PHE A 79 -10.10 6.10 -3.31
C PHE A 79 -10.79 7.40 -2.91
N GLU A 80 -12.02 7.30 -2.44
CA GLU A 80 -12.75 8.40 -1.81
C GLU A 80 -12.90 8.17 -0.31
N LEU A 81 -12.92 9.26 0.47
CA LEU A 81 -13.30 9.23 1.87
C LEU A 81 -14.65 9.92 2.01
N VAL A 82 -15.65 9.18 2.47
CA VAL A 82 -17.02 9.67 2.67
C VAL A 82 -17.41 9.56 4.14
N GLU A 83 -18.22 10.50 4.64
CA GLU A 83 -18.75 10.44 6.01
C GLU A 83 -19.75 9.30 6.21
N ARG A 84 -20.53 9.00 5.17
CA ARG A 84 -21.54 7.93 5.16
C ARG A 84 -21.53 7.21 3.82
N GLN A 85 -21.44 5.88 3.86
CA GLN A 85 -21.50 5.05 2.66
C GLN A 85 -22.88 5.17 1.99
N PRO A 86 -22.95 5.40 0.67
CA PRO A 86 -24.22 5.38 -0.05
C PRO A 86 -24.85 3.99 0.01
N SER A 87 -26.16 3.91 0.24
CA SER A 87 -26.88 2.66 0.48
C SER A 87 -26.84 1.64 -0.68
N HIS A 88 -26.51 2.08 -1.89
CA HIS A 88 -26.39 1.26 -3.09
C HIS A 88 -24.99 0.65 -3.29
N PHE A 89 -24.00 1.04 -2.46
CA PHE A 89 -22.61 0.53 -2.50
C PHE A 89 -22.36 -0.54 -1.43
N SER A 90 -23.31 -1.43 -1.19
CA SER A 90 -23.30 -2.36 -0.06
C SER A 90 -22.46 -3.63 -0.25
N ASN A 91 -21.63 -3.72 -1.30
CA ASN A 91 -20.78 -4.88 -1.54
C ASN A 91 -19.30 -4.58 -1.25
N PRO A 92 -18.70 -5.18 -0.19
CA PRO A 92 -17.30 -4.96 0.16
C PRO A 92 -16.30 -5.59 -0.81
N ASP A 93 -16.73 -6.50 -1.68
CA ASP A 93 -15.87 -7.22 -2.63
C ASP A 93 -15.71 -6.48 -3.98
N VAL A 94 -16.30 -5.28 -4.12
CA VAL A 94 -16.26 -4.52 -5.37
C VAL A 94 -15.06 -3.57 -5.38
N MET A 95 -14.13 -3.83 -6.30
CA MET A 95 -13.06 -2.90 -6.68
C MET A 95 -13.45 -2.16 -7.97
N ASN A 96 -13.59 -0.84 -7.90
CA ASN A 96 -13.93 -0.01 -9.06
C ASN A 96 -12.67 0.31 -9.88
N LEU A 97 -12.65 -0.12 -11.15
CA LEU A 97 -11.57 0.19 -12.09
C LEU A 97 -12.00 1.32 -13.02
N THR A 98 -11.17 2.35 -13.14
CA THR A 98 -11.34 3.38 -14.18
C THR A 98 -10.53 2.95 -15.40
N PRO A 99 -11.16 2.67 -16.55
CA PRO A 99 -10.40 2.37 -17.77
C PRO A 99 -9.52 3.57 -18.12
N GLY A 100 -8.22 3.34 -18.30
CA GLY A 100 -7.33 4.37 -18.81
C GLY A 100 -7.66 4.71 -20.27
N GLU A 101 -7.45 5.96 -20.67
CA GLU A 101 -7.44 6.30 -22.09
C GLU A 101 -6.27 5.57 -22.75
N ALA A 102 -6.55 4.48 -23.48
CA ALA A 102 -5.58 3.87 -24.36
C ALA A 102 -5.27 4.90 -25.46
N THR A 103 -4.17 5.64 -25.31
CA THR A 103 -3.58 6.34 -26.44
C THR A 103 -3.17 5.26 -27.43
N GLN A 104 -4.02 4.98 -28.42
CA GLN A 104 -3.63 4.27 -29.62
C GLN A 104 -2.59 5.14 -30.33
N ARG A 105 -1.32 4.97 -29.97
CA ARG A 105 -0.21 5.52 -30.72
C ARG A 105 -0.05 4.60 -31.95
N GLY A 106 -0.92 4.80 -32.92
CA GLY A 106 -0.77 4.21 -34.23
C GLY A 106 0.53 4.68 -34.87
N ARG A 107 1.40 3.74 -35.20
CA ARG A 107 2.14 3.64 -36.46
C ARG A 107 2.89 2.32 -36.52
#